data_AF-A0A2K8PJN9-F1
#
_entry.id   AF-A0A2K8PJN9-F1
#
_cell.length_a   1.000
_cell.length_b   1.000
_cell.length_c   1.000
_cell.angle_alpha   90.00
_cell.angle_beta   90.00
_cell.angle_gamma   90.00
#
_symmetry.space_group_name_H-M   'P 1'
#
loop_
_entity.id
_entity.type
_entity.pdbx_description
1 polymer ?
#
loop_
_entity_poly.entity_id
_entity_poly.type
_entity_poly.pdbx_seq_one_letter_code
_entity_poly.pdbx_strand_id
1 'polypeptide(L)'
;MTAAPKPAARVEQKWGFGMAPIKPTVQAERIQAARTVLATLVDGRTAALGRLDDLSVIKGLFTRTYKKDQWDWFTVWSQLGFPSYRTVRGVSGDLLGLRRAIQECDTAATSRLIAALGNRDVEAILQRFIDGTPLRKPDHGFIYVLSTREMPGILKVGYTERDVATRAREISSSTGVPIPYGARGAWMVPHARQVEGELHALLAEYRLRGDREFFRVDYGLAATLIDAYVKGLRSQAPA
;
A
#
# COMPACT_ATOMS: atom_id res chain seq x y z
N MET A 1 -34.35 -4.76 31.79
CA MET A 1 -33.88 -3.52 31.14
C MET A 1 -33.07 -3.90 29.91
N THR A 2 -33.71 -3.98 28.75
CA THR A 2 -33.03 -4.15 27.46
C THR A 2 -32.41 -2.81 27.08
N ALA A 3 -31.08 -2.76 26.98
CA ALA A 3 -30.38 -1.56 26.54
C ALA A 3 -30.88 -1.17 25.14
N ALA A 4 -31.29 0.09 24.97
CA ALA A 4 -31.69 0.61 23.68
C ALA A 4 -30.56 0.37 22.66
N PRO A 5 -30.86 -0.09 21.43
CA PRO A 5 -29.83 -0.31 20.43
C PRO A 5 -29.09 1.00 20.18
N LYS A 6 -27.77 0.99 20.32
CA LYS A 6 -26.93 2.13 19.95
C LYS A 6 -27.25 2.48 18.49
N PRO A 7 -27.53 3.76 18.15
CA PRO A 7 -27.78 4.14 16.77
C PRO A 7 -26.59 3.73 15.92
N ALA A 8 -26.86 3.04 14.81
CA ALA A 8 -25.82 2.68 13.86
C ALA A 8 -25.10 3.96 13.40
N ALA A 9 -23.77 3.97 13.47
CA ALA A 9 -22.98 5.09 12.99
C ALA A 9 -23.28 5.31 11.51
N ARG A 10 -23.71 6.51 11.14
CA ARG A 10 -24.02 6.86 9.75
C ARG A 10 -22.72 6.81 8.94
N VAL A 11 -22.65 5.91 7.96
CA VAL A 11 -21.51 5.81 7.05
C VAL A 11 -21.67 6.89 5.98
N GLU A 12 -20.96 8.01 6.16
CA GLU A 12 -20.98 9.14 5.21
C GLU A 12 -19.86 9.02 4.16
N GLN A 13 -18.97 8.02 4.29
CA GLN A 13 -17.78 7.93 3.46
C GLN A 13 -18.07 7.27 2.11
N LYS A 14 -17.72 8.00 1.04
CA LYS A 14 -17.88 7.58 -0.35
C LYS A 14 -16.89 6.49 -0.79
N TRP A 15 -15.80 6.30 -0.06
CA TRP A 15 -14.69 5.43 -0.44
C TRP A 15 -14.45 4.36 0.62
N GLY A 16 -13.97 3.19 0.19
CA GLY A 16 -13.47 2.18 1.12
C GLY A 16 -12.28 2.72 1.93
N PHE A 17 -12.11 2.22 3.14
CA PHE A 17 -10.99 2.65 3.99
C PHE A 17 -9.63 2.38 3.31
N GLY A 18 -8.77 3.39 3.30
CA GLY A 18 -7.47 3.36 2.61
C GLY A 18 -7.51 3.75 1.13
N MET A 19 -8.70 3.87 0.53
CA MET A 19 -8.92 4.03 -0.91
C MET A 19 -9.29 5.46 -1.34
N ALA A 20 -9.21 6.44 -0.43
CA ALA A 20 -9.57 7.81 -0.75
C ALA A 20 -8.64 8.37 -1.83
N PRO A 21 -9.17 9.10 -2.82
CA PRO A 21 -8.37 9.79 -3.81
C PRO A 21 -7.61 10.96 -3.17
N ILE A 22 -6.46 11.30 -3.74
CA ILE A 22 -5.64 12.42 -3.29
C ILE A 22 -6.07 13.67 -4.06
N LYS A 23 -6.25 14.79 -3.36
CA LYS A 23 -6.59 16.07 -4.00
C LYS A 23 -5.45 16.49 -4.94
N PRO A 24 -5.73 17.07 -6.13
CA PRO A 24 -4.69 17.46 -7.08
C PRO A 24 -3.62 18.40 -6.50
N THR A 25 -4.01 19.36 -5.66
CA THR A 25 -3.07 20.28 -4.99
C THR A 25 -2.11 19.54 -4.06
N VAL A 26 -2.66 18.65 -3.22
CA VAL A 26 -1.88 17.80 -2.32
C VAL A 26 -0.96 16.84 -3.09
N GLN A 27 -1.42 16.31 -4.23
CA GLN A 27 -0.59 15.46 -5.08
C GLN A 27 0.59 16.24 -5.67
N ALA A 28 0.36 17.48 -6.12
CA ALA A 28 1.42 18.34 -6.65
C ALA A 28 2.49 18.65 -5.60
N GLU A 29 2.09 18.97 -4.36
CA GLU A 29 3.01 19.17 -3.23
C GLU A 29 3.83 17.91 -2.94
N ARG A 30 3.20 16.73 -2.93
CA ARG A 30 3.88 15.44 -2.73
C ARG A 30 4.89 15.14 -3.84
N ILE A 31 4.55 15.44 -5.09
CA ILE A 31 5.46 15.27 -6.24
C ILE A 31 6.65 16.23 -6.11
N GLN A 32 6.42 17.47 -5.71
CA GLN A 32 7.51 18.42 -5.49
C GLN A 32 8.45 17.96 -4.37
N ALA A 33 7.88 17.48 -3.25
CA ALA A 33 8.68 16.91 -2.17
C ALA A 33 9.46 15.67 -2.62
N ALA A 34 8.88 14.83 -3.47
CA ALA A 34 9.55 13.64 -4.01
C ALA A 34 10.74 14.04 -4.90
N ARG A 35 10.61 15.10 -5.72
CA ARG A 35 11.70 15.66 -6.51
C ARG A 35 12.84 16.18 -5.64
N THR A 36 12.52 16.89 -4.55
CA THR A 36 13.54 17.36 -3.60
C THR A 36 14.30 16.19 -2.98
N VAL A 37 13.58 15.16 -2.52
CA VAL A 37 14.23 13.96 -1.93
C VAL A 37 15.08 13.23 -2.97
N LEU A 38 14.58 13.04 -4.19
CA LEU A 38 15.32 12.40 -5.27
C LEU A 38 16.61 13.17 -5.60
N ALA A 39 16.53 14.49 -5.77
CA ALA A 39 17.72 15.33 -5.96
C ALA A 39 18.69 15.26 -4.76
N THR A 40 18.17 15.09 -3.54
CA THR A 40 19.03 14.90 -2.35
C THR A 40 19.80 13.58 -2.39
N LEU A 41 19.21 12.52 -2.97
CA LEU A 41 19.88 11.24 -3.14
C LEU A 41 20.95 11.28 -4.22
N VAL A 42 20.68 11.99 -5.32
CA VAL A 42 21.57 12.05 -6.51
C VAL A 42 22.65 13.11 -6.35
N ASP A 43 22.27 14.34 -6.00
CA ASP A 43 23.16 15.51 -5.95
C ASP A 43 23.68 15.81 -4.55
N GLY A 44 23.17 15.10 -3.53
CA GLY A 44 23.56 15.24 -2.14
C GLY A 44 22.81 16.34 -1.37
N ARG A 45 23.33 16.68 -0.18
CA ARG A 45 22.62 17.49 0.82
C ARG A 45 22.18 18.89 0.38
N THR A 46 22.87 19.46 -0.61
CA THR A 46 22.62 20.82 -1.10
C THR A 46 21.23 20.96 -1.69
N ALA A 47 20.70 19.90 -2.31
CA ALA A 47 19.35 19.88 -2.87
C ALA A 47 18.23 20.01 -1.81
N ALA A 48 18.51 19.65 -0.56
CA ALA A 48 17.55 19.74 0.55
C ALA A 48 17.60 21.07 1.32
N LEU A 49 18.58 21.94 1.05
CA LEU A 49 18.75 23.19 1.79
C LEU A 49 17.53 24.10 1.58
N GLY A 50 16.93 24.57 2.67
CA GLY A 50 15.69 25.35 2.65
C GLY A 50 14.41 24.54 2.36
N ARG A 51 14.53 23.22 2.14
CA ARG A 51 13.40 22.31 1.83
C ARG A 51 13.40 21.04 2.67
N LEU A 52 13.93 21.11 3.88
CA LEU A 52 14.02 19.94 4.78
C LEU A 52 12.65 19.32 5.11
N ASP A 53 11.57 20.10 5.05
CA ASP A 53 10.19 19.63 5.26
C ASP A 53 9.73 18.64 4.20
N ASP A 54 10.32 18.67 3.00
CA ASP A 54 10.03 17.69 1.95
C ASP A 54 10.45 16.27 2.38
N LEU A 55 11.55 16.12 3.13
CA LEU A 55 11.94 14.82 3.69
C LEU A 55 10.88 14.28 4.67
N SER A 56 10.28 15.17 5.46
CA SER A 56 9.21 14.82 6.40
C SER A 56 7.92 14.44 5.68
N VAL A 57 7.59 15.13 4.59
CA VAL A 57 6.44 14.80 3.73
C VAL A 57 6.61 13.40 3.15
N ILE A 58 7.74 13.10 2.51
CA ILE A 58 8.01 11.78 1.90
C ILE A 58 8.07 10.69 2.97
N LYS A 59 8.74 10.93 4.10
CA LYS A 59 8.68 10.02 5.26
C LYS A 59 7.23 9.73 5.67
N GLY A 60 6.37 10.74 5.67
CA GLY A 60 4.94 10.61 5.96
C GLY A 60 4.18 9.75 4.95
N LEU A 61 4.57 9.74 3.68
CA LEU A 61 4.01 8.85 2.66
C LEU A 61 4.39 7.40 2.91
N PHE A 62 5.65 7.11 3.25
CA PHE A 62 6.06 5.74 3.61
C PHE A 62 5.46 5.30 4.94
N THR A 63 5.34 6.21 5.92
CA THR A 63 4.84 5.89 7.26
C THR A 63 3.39 5.41 7.23
N ARG A 64 2.53 6.09 6.48
CA ARG A 64 1.10 5.74 6.43
C ARG A 64 0.82 4.39 5.79
N THR A 65 1.69 3.88 4.89
CA THR A 65 1.44 2.61 4.20
C THR A 65 1.59 1.39 5.10
N TYR A 66 2.46 1.45 6.10
CA TYR A 66 2.58 0.37 7.10
C TYR A 66 1.72 0.59 8.34
N LYS A 67 1.43 1.85 8.71
CA LYS A 67 0.47 2.13 9.79
C LYS A 67 -0.98 1.83 9.39
N LYS A 68 -1.31 2.00 8.09
CA LYS A 68 -2.63 1.74 7.51
C LYS A 68 -3.76 2.46 8.26
N ASP A 69 -3.50 3.65 8.77
CA ASP A 69 -4.39 4.42 9.65
C ASP A 69 -5.05 5.63 8.96
N GLN A 70 -4.67 5.95 7.73
CA GLN A 70 -5.20 7.07 6.95
C GLN A 70 -6.13 6.62 5.83
N TRP A 71 -7.12 7.44 5.48
CA TRP A 71 -8.08 7.12 4.42
C TRP A 71 -7.46 6.94 3.02
N ASP A 72 -6.24 7.42 2.78
CA ASP A 72 -5.52 7.31 1.51
C ASP A 72 -4.34 6.32 1.55
N TRP A 73 -4.19 5.52 2.62
CA TRP A 73 -2.98 4.73 2.83
C TRP A 73 -2.71 3.73 1.69
N PHE A 74 -3.74 3.09 1.14
CA PHE A 74 -3.61 2.12 0.06
C PHE A 74 -3.38 2.83 -1.28
N THR A 75 -4.07 3.95 -1.51
CA THR A 75 -3.81 4.82 -2.67
C THR A 75 -2.34 5.22 -2.74
N VAL A 76 -1.77 5.68 -1.62
CA VAL A 76 -0.35 6.06 -1.54
C VAL A 76 0.57 4.84 -1.69
N TRP A 77 0.23 3.71 -1.07
CA TRP A 77 1.02 2.48 -1.21
C TRP A 77 1.09 1.97 -2.65
N SER A 78 -0.02 2.06 -3.39
CA SER A 78 -0.10 1.74 -4.82
C SER A 78 0.76 2.70 -5.66
N GLN A 79 0.68 4.02 -5.39
CA GLN A 79 1.51 5.01 -6.07
C GLN A 79 3.02 4.82 -5.83
N LEU A 80 3.41 4.29 -4.66
CA LEU A 80 4.80 3.94 -4.35
C LEU A 80 5.23 2.58 -4.96
N GLY A 81 4.32 1.88 -5.64
CA GLY A 81 4.60 0.59 -6.29
C GLY A 81 4.66 -0.59 -5.33
N PHE A 82 3.79 -0.61 -4.31
CA PHE A 82 3.65 -1.73 -3.35
C PHE A 82 4.95 -2.17 -2.64
N PRO A 83 5.79 -1.25 -2.14
CA PRO A 83 7.01 -1.63 -1.42
C PRO A 83 6.69 -2.48 -0.18
N SER A 84 7.60 -3.40 0.14
CA SER A 84 7.46 -4.32 1.27
C SER A 84 7.43 -3.57 2.62
N TYR A 85 6.86 -4.20 3.65
CA TYR A 85 6.88 -3.65 5.02
C TYR A 85 8.29 -3.27 5.48
N ARG A 86 9.27 -4.14 5.24
CA ARG A 86 10.69 -3.90 5.60
C ARG A 86 11.23 -2.67 4.88
N THR A 87 10.93 -2.52 3.59
CA THR A 87 11.35 -1.37 2.78
C THR A 87 10.74 -0.09 3.35
N VAL A 88 9.42 0.01 3.48
CA VAL A 88 8.76 1.25 3.91
C VAL A 88 9.14 1.69 5.32
N ARG A 89 9.35 0.73 6.23
CA ARG A 89 9.74 0.99 7.63
C ARG A 89 11.21 1.43 7.72
N GLY A 90 12.08 0.83 6.91
CA GLY A 90 13.48 1.25 6.75
C GLY A 90 13.59 2.66 6.19
N VAL A 91 12.96 2.91 5.04
CA VAL A 91 12.94 4.23 4.37
C VAL A 91 12.41 5.33 5.28
N SER A 92 11.36 5.06 6.05
CA SER A 92 10.82 6.05 6.99
C SER A 92 11.82 6.41 8.10
N GLY A 93 12.60 5.45 8.60
CA GLY A 93 13.64 5.69 9.59
C GLY A 93 14.84 6.42 8.99
N ASP A 94 15.27 6.00 7.80
CA ASP A 94 16.43 6.56 7.11
C ASP A 94 16.17 8.02 6.70
N LEU A 95 14.96 8.37 6.23
CA LEU A 95 14.57 9.76 5.94
C LEU A 95 14.49 10.64 7.19
N LEU A 96 14.06 10.10 8.33
CA LEU A 96 14.09 10.81 9.60
C LEU A 96 15.52 11.12 10.02
N GLY A 97 16.41 10.12 9.93
CA GLY A 97 17.84 10.29 10.19
C GLY A 97 18.48 11.29 9.24
N LEU A 98 18.13 11.22 7.95
CA LEU A 98 18.73 12.06 6.92
C LEU A 98 18.41 13.53 7.16
N ARG A 99 17.16 13.84 7.52
CA ARG A 99 16.76 15.20 7.90
C ARG A 99 17.62 15.72 9.05
N ARG A 100 17.80 14.93 10.12
CA ARG A 100 18.59 15.33 11.31
C ARG A 100 20.07 15.55 10.94
N ALA A 101 20.65 14.61 10.20
CA ALA A 101 22.04 14.70 9.76
C ALA A 101 22.31 15.96 8.93
N ILE A 102 21.40 16.32 8.02
CA ILE A 102 21.55 17.56 7.23
C ILE A 102 21.41 18.80 8.12
N GLN A 103 20.46 18.80 9.08
CA GLN A 103 20.28 19.91 10.03
C GLN A 103 21.50 20.14 10.92
N GLU A 104 22.15 19.06 11.35
CA GLU A 104 23.34 19.06 12.21
C GLU A 104 24.64 19.21 11.41
N CYS A 105 24.55 19.37 10.09
CA CYS A 105 25.69 19.41 9.18
C CYS A 105 26.61 18.18 9.22
N ASP A 106 26.11 17.02 9.70
CA ASP A 106 26.84 15.75 9.75
C ASP A 106 26.92 15.12 8.35
N THR A 107 28.05 15.36 7.67
CA THR A 107 28.31 14.86 6.33
C THR A 107 28.45 13.33 6.29
N ALA A 108 29.07 12.72 7.31
CA ALA A 108 29.30 11.28 7.36
C ALA A 108 27.99 10.50 7.55
N ALA A 109 27.10 10.97 8.44
CA ALA A 109 25.76 10.40 8.56
C ALA A 109 24.93 10.63 7.31
N THR A 110 25.01 11.81 6.69
CA THR A 110 24.29 12.11 5.45
C THR A 110 24.65 11.14 4.33
N SER A 111 25.95 10.95 4.03
CA SER A 111 26.39 10.04 2.98
C SER A 111 25.98 8.58 3.24
N ARG A 112 26.09 8.12 4.49
CA ARG A 112 25.68 6.77 4.89
C ARG A 112 24.17 6.54 4.72
N LEU A 113 23.35 7.54 5.06
CA LEU A 113 21.89 7.43 4.95
C LEU A 113 21.41 7.53 3.50
N ILE A 114 22.06 8.34 2.66
CA ILE A 114 21.83 8.35 1.22
C ILE A 114 22.13 6.97 0.63
N ALA A 115 23.28 6.38 0.96
CA ALA A 115 23.63 5.02 0.51
C ALA A 115 22.61 3.96 1.00
N ALA A 116 22.14 4.06 2.25
CA ALA A 116 21.13 3.16 2.79
C ALA A 116 19.78 3.27 2.05
N LEU A 117 19.37 4.49 1.65
CA LEU A 117 18.17 4.73 0.85
C LEU A 117 18.34 4.20 -0.59
N GLY A 118 19.53 4.37 -1.18
CA GLY A 118 19.88 3.80 -2.49
C GLY A 118 19.74 2.28 -2.52
N ASN A 119 20.28 1.59 -1.50
CA ASN A 119 20.16 0.12 -1.33
C ASN A 119 18.72 -0.40 -1.17
N ARG A 120 17.72 0.48 -1.04
CA ARG A 120 16.30 0.15 -0.92
C ARG A 120 15.49 0.56 -2.16
N ASP A 121 16.17 0.91 -3.26
CA ASP A 121 15.59 1.37 -4.52
C ASP A 121 14.67 2.60 -4.38
N VAL A 122 14.95 3.46 -3.40
CA VAL A 122 14.11 4.65 -3.14
C VAL A 122 14.10 5.58 -4.35
N GLU A 123 15.22 5.71 -5.06
CA GLU A 123 15.32 6.51 -6.29
C GLU A 123 14.30 6.03 -7.33
N ALA A 124 14.29 4.74 -7.65
CA ALA A 124 13.37 4.16 -8.61
C ALA A 124 11.90 4.27 -8.16
N ILE A 125 11.64 4.13 -6.85
CA ILE A 125 10.30 4.32 -6.27
C ILE A 125 9.83 5.77 -6.46
N LEU A 126 10.67 6.74 -6.12
CA LEU A 126 10.31 8.16 -6.21
C LEU A 126 10.19 8.62 -7.67
N GLN A 127 11.05 8.12 -8.56
CA GLN A 127 10.96 8.42 -9.99
C GLN A 127 9.60 7.99 -10.55
N ARG A 128 9.18 6.73 -10.31
CA ARG A 128 7.84 6.26 -10.72
C ARG A 128 6.71 7.07 -10.10
N PHE A 129 6.85 7.42 -8.82
CA PHE A 129 5.86 8.25 -8.12
C PHE A 129 5.71 9.64 -8.76
N ILE A 130 6.83 10.27 -9.16
CA ILE A 130 6.86 11.57 -9.85
C ILE A 130 6.22 11.45 -11.24
N ASP A 131 6.56 10.39 -11.99
CA ASP A 131 6.08 10.16 -13.35
C ASP A 131 4.61 9.71 -13.39
N GLY A 132 4.04 9.33 -12.22
CA GLY A 132 2.69 8.78 -12.13
C GLY A 132 2.57 7.41 -12.80
N THR A 133 3.67 6.69 -12.97
CA THR A 133 3.69 5.40 -13.67
C THR A 133 3.38 4.27 -12.68
N PRO A 134 2.24 3.55 -12.84
CA PRO A 134 1.91 2.45 -11.94
C PRO A 134 2.90 1.30 -12.14
N LEU A 135 3.23 0.59 -11.05
CA LEU A 135 3.99 -0.64 -11.16
C LEU A 135 3.18 -1.66 -11.97
N ARG A 136 3.67 -1.99 -13.16
CA ARG A 136 3.12 -3.05 -14.01
C ARG A 136 4.25 -3.99 -14.42
N LYS A 137 3.99 -5.29 -14.33
CA LYS A 137 4.83 -6.32 -14.89
C LYS A 137 3.99 -7.07 -15.94
N PRO A 138 4.51 -7.31 -17.16
CA PRO A 138 3.80 -8.11 -18.16
C PRO A 138 3.33 -9.45 -17.57
N ASP A 139 2.14 -9.89 -17.97
CA ASP A 139 1.52 -11.15 -17.52
C ASP A 139 1.27 -11.27 -16.00
N HIS A 140 1.36 -10.15 -15.27
CA HIS A 140 1.05 -10.11 -13.84
C HIS A 140 -0.27 -9.37 -13.59
N GLY A 141 -1.00 -9.88 -12.61
CA GLY A 141 -2.13 -9.20 -12.00
C GLY A 141 -1.94 -9.07 -10.50
N PHE A 142 -3.01 -8.71 -9.81
CA PHE A 142 -3.03 -8.62 -8.36
C PHE A 142 -4.04 -9.60 -7.77
N ILE A 143 -3.62 -10.31 -6.73
CA ILE A 143 -4.53 -10.79 -5.70
C ILE A 143 -4.77 -9.64 -4.74
N TYR A 144 -6.02 -9.41 -4.36
CA TYR A 144 -6.37 -8.46 -3.32
C TYR A 144 -7.18 -9.13 -2.22
N VAL A 145 -7.11 -8.53 -1.04
CA VAL A 145 -8.02 -8.79 0.06
C VAL A 145 -8.79 -7.51 0.34
N LEU A 146 -10.12 -7.55 0.25
CA LEU A 146 -11.00 -6.45 0.63
C LEU A 146 -11.78 -6.78 1.89
N SER A 147 -12.12 -5.76 2.67
CA SER A 147 -13.00 -5.86 3.83
C SER A 147 -13.56 -4.47 4.17
N THR A 148 -14.58 -4.42 5.02
CA THR A 148 -15.08 -3.16 5.59
C THR A 148 -14.48 -2.94 6.99
N ARG A 149 -14.65 -1.75 7.58
CA ARG A 149 -14.19 -1.50 8.96
C ARG A 149 -15.13 -2.14 9.98
N GLU A 150 -16.37 -2.29 9.59
CA GLU A 150 -17.52 -2.76 10.38
C GLU A 150 -17.53 -4.29 10.46
N MET A 151 -17.01 -4.97 9.44
CA MET A 151 -16.90 -6.44 9.40
C MET A 151 -15.45 -6.87 9.08
N PRO A 152 -14.47 -6.56 9.96
CA PRO A 152 -13.06 -6.79 9.68
C PRO A 152 -12.67 -8.26 9.55
N GLY A 153 -13.45 -9.18 10.14
CA GLY A 153 -13.24 -10.64 10.05
C GLY A 153 -13.92 -11.31 8.85
N ILE A 154 -14.56 -10.53 7.97
CA ILE A 154 -15.07 -11.02 6.68
C ILE A 154 -14.21 -10.42 5.58
N LEU A 155 -13.54 -11.31 4.86
CA LEU A 155 -12.60 -10.96 3.80
C LEU A 155 -13.15 -11.39 2.45
N LYS A 156 -13.11 -10.51 1.46
CA LYS A 156 -13.22 -10.88 0.06
C LYS A 156 -11.83 -11.06 -0.52
N VAL A 157 -11.52 -12.25 -1.01
CA VAL A 157 -10.27 -12.51 -1.73
C VAL A 157 -10.59 -12.64 -3.20
N GLY A 158 -9.93 -11.85 -4.06
CA GLY A 158 -10.15 -11.96 -5.50
C GLY A 158 -8.96 -11.44 -6.29
N TYR A 159 -9.07 -11.46 -7.62
CA TYR A 159 -8.03 -10.96 -8.51
C TYR A 159 -8.45 -9.81 -9.42
N THR A 160 -7.45 -9.16 -10.01
CA THR A 160 -7.58 -8.18 -11.09
C THR A 160 -6.31 -8.13 -11.93
N GLU A 161 -6.43 -7.95 -13.25
CA GLU A 161 -5.30 -7.62 -14.14
C GLU A 161 -5.11 -6.11 -14.30
N ARG A 162 -6.03 -5.32 -13.72
CA ARG A 162 -6.02 -3.86 -13.66
C ARG A 162 -5.70 -3.39 -12.24
N ASP A 163 -5.79 -2.08 -12.01
CA ASP A 163 -5.62 -1.46 -10.69
C ASP A 163 -6.62 -1.99 -9.64
N VAL A 164 -6.12 -2.35 -8.46
CA VAL A 164 -6.92 -2.88 -7.34
C VAL A 164 -7.94 -1.86 -6.85
N ALA A 165 -7.58 -0.57 -6.81
CA ALA A 165 -8.51 0.46 -6.35
C ALA A 165 -9.72 0.63 -7.29
N THR A 166 -9.49 0.48 -8.58
CA THR A 166 -10.55 0.44 -9.60
C THR A 166 -11.47 -0.76 -9.38
N ARG A 167 -10.92 -1.97 -9.21
CA ARG A 167 -11.73 -3.16 -8.96
C ARG A 167 -12.52 -3.08 -7.65
N ALA A 168 -11.91 -2.56 -6.59
CA ALA A 168 -12.58 -2.37 -5.30
C ALA A 168 -13.77 -1.40 -5.41
N ARG A 169 -13.64 -0.33 -6.21
CA ARG A 169 -14.75 0.61 -6.48
C ARG A 169 -15.89 -0.05 -7.24
N GLU A 170 -15.60 -0.81 -8.30
CA GLU A 170 -16.61 -1.55 -9.07
C GLU A 170 -17.41 -2.52 -8.18
N ILE A 171 -16.72 -3.26 -7.31
CA ILE A 171 -17.37 -4.17 -6.35
C ILE A 171 -18.22 -3.38 -5.37
N SER A 172 -17.70 -2.25 -4.86
CA SER A 172 -18.39 -1.41 -3.89
C SER A 172 -19.63 -0.72 -4.46
N SER A 173 -19.71 -0.50 -5.78
CA SER A 173 -20.88 0.09 -6.43
C SER A 173 -21.98 -0.91 -6.78
N SER A 174 -21.78 -2.19 -6.47
CA SER A 174 -22.77 -3.23 -6.77
C SER A 174 -24.03 -3.08 -5.90
N THR A 175 -25.19 -3.43 -6.46
CA THR A 175 -26.46 -3.44 -5.74
C THR A 175 -26.35 -4.33 -4.49
N GLY A 176 -26.79 -3.82 -3.34
CA GLY A 176 -26.74 -4.55 -2.07
C GLY A 176 -25.43 -4.44 -1.29
N VAL A 177 -24.46 -3.62 -1.71
CA VAL A 177 -23.29 -3.27 -0.89
C VAL A 177 -23.57 -1.95 -0.15
N PRO A 178 -23.86 -1.97 1.16
CA PRO A 178 -24.20 -0.76 1.90
C PRO A 178 -22.97 0.08 2.29
N ILE A 179 -21.79 -0.57 2.42
CA ILE A 179 -20.55 0.05 2.86
C ILE A 179 -19.45 -0.28 1.85
N PRO A 180 -18.75 0.73 1.29
CA PRO A 180 -17.67 0.49 0.35
C PRO A 180 -16.54 -0.35 0.96
N TYR A 181 -16.05 -1.30 0.17
CA TYR A 181 -14.94 -2.15 0.55
C TYR A 181 -13.60 -1.39 0.50
N GLY A 182 -12.82 -1.47 1.58
CA GLY A 182 -11.43 -1.03 1.61
C GLY A 182 -10.48 -2.19 1.33
N ALA A 183 -9.36 -1.91 0.66
CA ALA A 183 -8.31 -2.90 0.52
C ALA A 183 -7.60 -3.11 1.85
N ARG A 184 -7.30 -4.36 2.20
CA ARG A 184 -6.47 -4.75 3.34
C ARG A 184 -5.05 -5.12 2.92
N GLY A 185 -4.92 -5.72 1.74
CA GLY A 185 -3.66 -6.09 1.11
C GLY A 185 -3.80 -6.33 -0.39
N ALA A 186 -2.67 -6.32 -1.09
CA ALA A 186 -2.56 -6.64 -2.50
C ALA A 186 -1.20 -7.30 -2.79
N TRP A 187 -1.18 -8.26 -3.71
CA TRP A 187 0.00 -9.03 -4.09
C TRP A 187 0.07 -9.14 -5.60
N MET A 188 1.16 -8.65 -6.19
CA MET A 188 1.42 -8.82 -7.62
C MET A 188 1.91 -10.25 -7.88
N VAL A 189 1.21 -10.95 -8.76
CA VAL A 189 1.46 -12.37 -9.09
C VAL A 189 1.36 -12.60 -10.60
N PRO A 190 2.11 -13.55 -11.17
CA PRO A 190 1.83 -14.03 -12.51
C PRO A 190 0.49 -14.80 -12.51
N HIS A 191 -0.19 -14.86 -13.66
CA HIS A 191 -1.40 -15.68 -13.86
C HIS A 191 -2.46 -15.50 -12.75
N ALA A 192 -2.80 -14.26 -12.41
CA ALA A 192 -3.57 -13.93 -11.20
C ALA A 192 -4.91 -14.66 -11.06
N ARG A 193 -5.57 -15.00 -12.17
CA ARG A 193 -6.80 -15.82 -12.17
C ARG A 193 -6.57 -17.24 -11.65
N GLN A 194 -5.49 -17.89 -12.08
CA GLN A 194 -5.14 -19.23 -11.61
C GLN A 194 -4.80 -19.18 -10.11
N VAL A 195 -3.93 -18.23 -9.74
CA VAL A 195 -3.50 -18.02 -8.35
C VAL A 195 -4.69 -17.79 -7.42
N GLU A 196 -5.69 -17.02 -7.86
CA GLU A 196 -6.92 -16.84 -7.08
C GLU A 196 -7.61 -18.17 -6.78
N GLY A 197 -7.81 -19.03 -7.79
CA GLY A 197 -8.45 -20.33 -7.60
C GLY A 197 -7.71 -21.22 -6.60
N GLU A 198 -6.38 -21.20 -6.66
CA GLU A 198 -5.54 -21.95 -5.71
C GLU A 198 -5.61 -21.38 -4.29
N LEU A 199 -5.60 -20.04 -4.15
CA LEU A 199 -5.78 -19.39 -2.84
C LEU A 199 -7.19 -19.60 -2.27
N HIS A 200 -8.20 -19.68 -3.13
CA HIS A 200 -9.56 -20.02 -2.74
C HIS A 200 -9.67 -21.45 -2.22
N ALA A 201 -8.97 -22.40 -2.84
CA ALA A 201 -8.87 -23.78 -2.35
C ALA A 201 -8.11 -23.84 -1.01
N LEU A 202 -7.00 -23.09 -0.89
CA LEU A 202 -6.23 -22.98 0.35
C LEU A 202 -7.05 -22.42 1.50
N LEU A 203 -7.96 -21.46 1.23
CA LEU A 203 -8.82 -20.83 2.22
C LEU A 203 -10.20 -21.49 2.34
N ALA A 204 -10.42 -22.66 1.74
CA ALA A 204 -11.75 -23.28 1.62
C ALA A 204 -12.43 -23.52 2.98
N GLU A 205 -11.68 -23.89 4.02
CA GLU A 205 -12.21 -24.09 5.38
C GLU A 205 -12.82 -22.82 6.00
N TYR A 206 -12.37 -21.64 5.56
CA TYR A 206 -12.87 -20.34 6.03
C TYR A 206 -14.01 -19.80 5.16
N ARG A 207 -14.33 -20.46 4.05
CA ARG A 207 -15.28 -19.94 3.05
C ARG A 207 -16.70 -19.92 3.61
N LEU A 208 -17.34 -18.74 3.55
CA LEU A 208 -18.70 -18.55 4.08
C LEU A 208 -19.77 -19.25 3.25
N ARG A 209 -19.58 -19.30 1.93
CA ARG A 209 -20.49 -19.93 0.98
C ARG A 209 -19.71 -20.50 -0.19
N GLY A 210 -20.03 -21.72 -0.61
CA GLY A 210 -19.32 -22.41 -1.70
C GLY A 210 -19.29 -21.65 -3.02
N ASP A 211 -20.34 -20.88 -3.32
CA ASP A 211 -20.54 -20.10 -4.55
C ASP A 211 -19.95 -18.67 -4.49
N ARG A 212 -19.32 -18.28 -3.38
CA ARG A 212 -18.85 -16.91 -3.18
C ARG A 212 -17.41 -16.86 -2.65
N GLU A 213 -16.75 -15.76 -2.96
CA GLU A 213 -15.33 -15.51 -2.67
C GLU A 213 -15.15 -14.76 -1.33
N PHE A 214 -15.96 -15.11 -0.33
CA PHE A 214 -15.92 -14.50 1.01
C PHE A 214 -15.52 -15.52 2.07
N PHE A 215 -14.64 -15.09 2.96
CA PHE A 215 -13.98 -15.93 3.96
C PHE A 215 -14.10 -15.30 5.34
N ARG A 216 -14.44 -16.11 6.35
CA ARG A 216 -14.43 -15.71 7.76
C ARG A 216 -13.11 -16.09 8.39
N VAL A 217 -12.16 -15.18 8.33
CA VAL A 217 -10.79 -15.38 8.82
C VAL A 217 -10.18 -14.03 9.18
N ASP A 218 -9.27 -14.02 10.16
CA ASP A 218 -8.48 -12.83 10.47
C ASP A 218 -7.57 -12.43 9.30
N TYR A 219 -7.42 -11.12 9.08
CA TYR A 219 -6.57 -10.61 8.00
C TYR A 219 -5.10 -11.01 8.17
N GLY A 220 -4.57 -11.05 9.38
CA GLY A 220 -3.19 -11.45 9.64
C GLY A 220 -2.93 -12.90 9.22
N LEU A 221 -3.85 -13.81 9.54
CA LEU A 221 -3.76 -15.20 9.10
C LEU A 221 -3.86 -15.32 7.57
N ALA A 222 -4.89 -14.70 6.96
CA ALA A 222 -5.07 -14.72 5.51
C ALA A 222 -3.86 -14.14 4.77
N ALA A 223 -3.34 -13.00 5.23
CA ALA A 223 -2.15 -12.37 4.67
C ALA A 223 -0.91 -13.27 4.78
N THR A 224 -0.75 -13.98 5.91
CA THR A 224 0.37 -14.92 6.10
C THR A 224 0.31 -16.09 5.12
N LEU A 225 -0.87 -16.67 4.93
CA LEU A 225 -1.09 -17.77 3.98
C LEU A 225 -0.84 -17.31 2.53
N ILE A 226 -1.37 -16.15 2.15
CA ILE A 226 -1.16 -15.57 0.82
C ILE A 226 0.33 -15.24 0.60
N ASP A 227 0.99 -14.62 1.58
CA ASP A 227 2.43 -14.32 1.52
C ASP A 227 3.27 -15.59 1.33
N ALA A 228 2.96 -16.66 2.07
CA ALA A 228 3.66 -17.93 1.96
C ALA A 228 3.50 -18.54 0.55
N TYR A 229 2.27 -18.57 0.04
CA TYR A 229 1.97 -19.05 -1.31
C TYR A 229 2.69 -18.22 -2.39
N VAL A 230 2.60 -16.88 -2.32
CA VAL A 230 3.22 -15.97 -3.30
C VAL A 230 4.75 -16.07 -3.27
N LYS A 231 5.36 -16.27 -2.10
CA LYS A 231 6.80 -16.54 -2.00
C LYS A 231 7.17 -17.87 -2.66
N GLY A 232 6.35 -18.91 -2.48
CA GLY A 232 6.53 -20.20 -3.14
C GLY A 232 6.56 -20.10 -4.67
N LEU A 233 5.69 -19.28 -5.27
CA LEU A 233 5.71 -19.02 -6.72
C LEU A 233 7.04 -18.42 -7.20
N ARG A 234 7.62 -17.49 -6.42
CA ARG A 234 8.88 -16.82 -6.78
C ARG A 234 10.08 -17.74 -6.73
N SER A 235 10.07 -18.73 -5.83
CA SER A 235 11.12 -19.74 -5.72
C SER A 235 11.10 -20.77 -6.86
N GLN A 236 10.00 -20.85 -7.61
CA GLN A 236 9.82 -21.80 -8.72
C GLN A 236 9.94 -21.13 -10.10
N ALA A 237 10.08 -19.81 -10.16
CA ALA A 237 10.28 -19.10 -11.42
C ALA A 237 11.70 -19.39 -11.95
N PRO A 238 11.85 -19.85 -13.21
CA PRO A 238 13.17 -19.98 -13.83
C PRO A 238 13.85 -18.61 -13.92
N ALA A 239 15.18 -18.60 -13.73
CA ALA A 239 16.03 -17.42 -13.81
C ALA A 239 15.98 -16.74 -15.19
#